data_AF-A0A0P9PV40-F1
#
_entry.id   AF-A0A0P9PV40-F1
#
_cell.length_a   1.000
_cell.length_b   1.000
_cell.length_c   1.000
_cell.angle_alpha   90.00
_cell.angle_beta   90.00
_cell.angle_gamma   90.00
#
_symmetry.space_group_name_H-M   'P 1'
#
loop_
_entity.id
_entity.type
_entity.pdbx_description
1 polymer ?
#
loop_
_entity_poly.entity_id
_entity_poly.type
_entity_poly.pdbx_seq_one_letter_code
_entity_poly.pdbx_strand_id
1 'polypeptide(L)'
;GFSLNNGIGDLYERITALPADKQAEIKADIEAVYAVRPQLAMVNSDKGITNLHVPSDVIVDASMPAMIRDSGKMWGTDGQLHDAKAVIPDRCYATIYQAVIEDCKKNGAFDPTTMGSVPNVGLMAQKAEEYGSHDKTFHIQTNGVVRVTDSQGNLLMEQNVEAGDIWRMCQAKDAPIQDWVKLAVNRARASNTPAIFWLDSSRAHDSVMIEKVRRYLGDHDTSGLDIQILSPVDAMKLTLERTRAGKDTISVTG
;
A
#
# COMPACT_ATOMS: atom_id res chain seq x y z
N GLY A 1 -22.23 -6.31 -21.72
CA GLY A 1 -21.19 -5.27 -21.78
C GLY A 1 -20.71 -4.79 -20.43
N PHE A 2 -21.32 -5.19 -19.30
CA PHE A 2 -20.87 -4.86 -17.95
C PHE A 2 -19.44 -5.34 -17.67
N SER A 3 -18.64 -4.50 -17.02
CA SER A 3 -17.29 -4.77 -16.55
C SER A 3 -17.21 -4.63 -15.04
N LEU A 4 -17.06 -5.75 -14.33
CA LEU A 4 -16.87 -5.78 -12.87
C LEU A 4 -15.68 -4.93 -12.41
N ASN A 5 -14.62 -4.88 -13.23
CA ASN A 5 -13.39 -4.12 -12.93
C ASN A 5 -13.59 -2.60 -12.99
N ASN A 6 -14.72 -2.13 -13.53
CA ASN A 6 -15.09 -0.71 -13.53
C ASN A 6 -16.00 -0.34 -12.33
N GLY A 7 -16.23 -1.28 -11.40
CA GLY A 7 -17.08 -1.08 -10.22
C GLY A 7 -18.58 -1.23 -10.50
N ILE A 8 -19.40 -1.23 -9.43
CA ILE A 8 -20.85 -1.41 -9.55
C ILE A 8 -21.53 -0.23 -10.27
N GLY A 9 -20.87 0.94 -10.35
CA GLY A 9 -21.34 2.07 -11.13
C GLY A 9 -21.50 1.75 -12.63
N ASP A 10 -20.60 0.93 -13.20
CA ASP A 10 -20.68 0.49 -14.60
C ASP A 10 -21.92 -0.39 -14.85
N LEU A 11 -22.37 -1.15 -13.85
CA LEU A 11 -23.65 -1.88 -13.93
C LEU A 11 -24.82 -0.90 -13.99
N TYR A 12 -24.87 0.04 -13.05
CA TYR A 12 -25.94 1.03 -12.97
C TYR A 12 -26.07 1.88 -14.23
N GLU A 13 -24.95 2.24 -14.86
CA GLU A 13 -24.94 2.95 -16.14
C GLU A 13 -25.54 2.10 -17.26
N ARG A 14 -25.12 0.83 -17.38
CA ARG A 14 -25.51 -0.03 -18.50
C ARG A 14 -26.95 -0.52 -18.43
N ILE A 15 -27.49 -0.73 -17.24
CA ILE A 15 -28.88 -1.20 -17.11
C ILE A 15 -29.88 -0.14 -17.57
N THR A 16 -29.48 1.15 -17.68
CA THR A 16 -30.37 2.22 -18.20
C THR A 16 -30.88 1.97 -19.62
N ALA A 17 -30.16 1.17 -20.41
CA ALA A 17 -30.55 0.77 -21.77
C ALA A 17 -31.60 -0.37 -21.80
N LEU A 18 -31.93 -0.97 -20.65
CA LEU A 18 -32.89 -2.07 -20.54
C LEU A 18 -34.33 -1.56 -20.33
N PRO A 19 -35.36 -2.38 -20.58
CA PRO A 19 -36.73 -2.11 -20.16
C PRO A 19 -36.85 -1.82 -18.66
N ALA A 20 -37.80 -0.95 -18.28
CA ALA A 20 -37.93 -0.41 -16.91
C ALA A 20 -38.24 -1.49 -15.86
N ASP A 21 -39.03 -2.50 -16.22
CA ASP A 21 -39.33 -3.67 -15.40
C ASP A 21 -38.05 -4.46 -15.10
N LYS A 22 -37.20 -4.68 -16.11
CA LYS A 22 -35.92 -5.38 -15.92
C LYS A 22 -34.92 -4.58 -15.11
N GLN A 23 -34.89 -3.26 -15.28
CA GLN A 23 -34.10 -2.37 -14.42
C GLN A 23 -34.54 -2.45 -12.96
N ALA A 24 -35.85 -2.43 -12.71
CA ALA A 24 -36.40 -2.51 -11.36
C ALA A 24 -36.09 -3.86 -10.69
N GLU A 25 -36.21 -4.96 -11.44
CA GLU A 25 -35.82 -6.30 -10.98
C GLU A 25 -34.35 -6.35 -10.53
N ILE A 26 -33.42 -5.92 -11.40
CA ILE A 26 -31.98 -5.93 -11.08
C ILE A 26 -31.66 -5.05 -9.87
N LYS A 27 -32.26 -3.86 -9.77
CA LYS A 27 -32.06 -2.97 -8.62
C LYS A 27 -32.59 -3.59 -7.33
N ALA A 28 -33.75 -4.24 -7.37
CA ALA A 28 -34.32 -4.92 -6.21
C ALA A 28 -33.42 -6.07 -5.74
N ASP A 29 -32.83 -6.83 -6.66
CA ASP A 29 -31.87 -7.88 -6.32
C ASP A 29 -30.59 -7.34 -5.67
N ILE A 30 -30.09 -6.18 -6.13
CA ILE A 30 -28.92 -5.51 -5.52
C ILE A 30 -29.26 -5.02 -4.10
N GLU A 31 -30.44 -4.43 -3.89
CA GLU A 31 -30.89 -4.02 -2.55
C GLU A 31 -31.03 -5.23 -1.61
N ALA A 32 -31.53 -6.36 -2.12
CA ALA A 32 -31.58 -7.61 -1.35
C ALA A 32 -30.18 -8.10 -0.94
N VAL A 33 -29.16 -7.90 -1.77
CA VAL A 33 -27.75 -8.19 -1.39
C VAL A 33 -27.29 -7.27 -0.27
N TYR A 34 -27.56 -5.96 -0.34
CA TYR A 34 -27.19 -5.03 0.73
C TYR A 34 -27.89 -5.33 2.06
N ALA A 35 -29.11 -5.89 2.03
CA ALA A 35 -29.83 -6.27 3.24
C ALA A 35 -29.21 -7.47 3.99
N VAL A 36 -28.44 -8.34 3.30
CA VAL A 36 -27.85 -9.55 3.89
C VAL A 36 -26.33 -9.51 4.02
N ARG A 37 -25.66 -8.53 3.40
CA ARG A 37 -24.22 -8.31 3.47
C ARG A 37 -23.87 -7.23 4.49
N PRO A 38 -22.62 -7.19 5.00
CA PRO A 38 -22.20 -6.09 5.86
C PRO A 38 -22.32 -4.76 5.10
N GLN A 39 -22.59 -3.70 5.84
CA GLN A 39 -22.59 -2.35 5.30
C GLN A 39 -21.23 -2.00 4.70
N LEU A 40 -21.26 -1.22 3.62
CA LEU A 40 -20.07 -0.71 2.97
C LEU A 40 -19.79 0.71 3.43
N ALA A 41 -18.51 1.07 3.44
CA ALA A 41 -18.13 2.48 3.51
C ALA A 41 -18.69 3.24 2.30
N MET A 42 -19.08 4.49 2.52
CA MET A 42 -19.66 5.38 1.52
C MET A 42 -18.65 6.43 1.10
N VAL A 43 -18.58 6.67 -0.20
CA VAL A 43 -17.89 7.84 -0.78
C VAL A 43 -18.83 9.05 -0.72
N ASN A 44 -20.12 8.84 -0.97
CA ASN A 44 -21.16 9.83 -0.81
C ASN A 44 -22.47 9.15 -0.39
N SER A 45 -22.83 9.26 0.89
CA SER A 45 -24.04 8.63 1.46
C SER A 45 -25.33 9.21 0.85
N ASP A 46 -25.40 10.52 0.65
CA ASP A 46 -26.59 11.20 0.10
C ASP A 46 -26.95 10.74 -1.32
N LYS A 47 -25.94 10.32 -2.09
CA LYS A 47 -26.09 9.83 -3.46
C LYS A 47 -26.03 8.30 -3.57
N GLY A 48 -25.90 7.58 -2.44
CA GLY A 48 -25.77 6.13 -2.44
C GLY A 48 -24.46 5.60 -3.05
N ILE A 49 -23.42 6.44 -3.19
CA ILE A 49 -22.13 6.04 -3.77
C ILE A 49 -21.28 5.31 -2.72
N THR A 50 -21.15 4.01 -2.89
CA THR A 50 -20.38 3.09 -2.02
C THR A 50 -18.90 3.01 -2.43
N ASN A 51 -18.07 2.45 -1.55
CA ASN A 51 -16.66 2.11 -1.80
C ASN A 51 -16.44 1.16 -3.00
N LEU A 52 -17.49 0.53 -3.53
CA LEU A 52 -17.41 -0.38 -4.67
C LEU A 52 -17.95 0.25 -5.97
N HIS A 53 -18.35 1.52 -5.95
CA HIS A 53 -18.92 2.20 -7.12
C HIS A 53 -17.91 2.42 -8.24
N VAL A 54 -16.76 3.04 -7.92
CA VAL A 54 -15.72 3.34 -8.89
C VAL A 54 -14.35 2.98 -8.28
N PRO A 55 -13.50 2.19 -8.97
CA PRO A 55 -12.22 1.72 -8.42
C PRO A 55 -11.26 2.83 -8.00
N SER A 56 -11.36 4.02 -8.61
CA SER A 56 -10.48 5.16 -8.34
C SER A 56 -10.97 6.10 -7.25
N ASP A 57 -12.16 5.88 -6.67
CA ASP A 57 -12.71 6.80 -5.66
C ASP A 57 -11.97 6.70 -4.32
N VAL A 58 -11.57 5.48 -3.92
CA VAL A 58 -10.92 5.21 -2.63
C VAL A 58 -9.53 4.67 -2.86
N ILE A 59 -8.55 5.59 -2.82
CA ILE A 59 -7.14 5.29 -3.06
C ILE A 59 -6.44 5.11 -1.71
N VAL A 60 -5.72 4.00 -1.53
CA VAL A 60 -5.24 3.53 -0.22
C VAL A 60 -4.34 4.52 0.52
N ASP A 61 -3.49 5.25 -0.20
CA ASP A 61 -2.52 6.22 0.34
C ASP A 61 -3.19 7.47 0.92
N ALA A 62 -4.35 7.86 0.39
CA ALA A 62 -5.15 8.96 0.91
C ALA A 62 -6.22 8.50 1.92
N SER A 63 -6.88 7.38 1.63
CA SER A 63 -8.03 6.91 2.41
C SER A 63 -7.65 6.33 3.76
N MET A 64 -6.54 5.60 3.87
CA MET A 64 -6.11 5.02 5.15
C MET A 64 -5.72 6.09 6.17
N PRO A 65 -4.89 7.12 5.84
CA PRO A 65 -4.64 8.22 6.76
C PRO A 65 -5.90 8.99 7.15
N ALA A 66 -6.83 9.21 6.21
CA ALA A 66 -8.10 9.87 6.50
C ALA A 66 -8.92 9.09 7.53
N MET A 67 -9.07 7.77 7.33
CA MET A 67 -9.76 6.87 8.25
C MET A 67 -9.10 6.83 9.63
N ILE A 68 -7.77 6.71 9.70
CA ILE A 68 -7.01 6.70 10.96
C ILE A 68 -7.19 8.02 11.73
N ARG A 69 -7.10 9.17 11.02
CA ARG A 69 -7.29 10.49 11.62
C ARG A 69 -8.70 10.66 12.18
N ASP A 70 -9.70 10.14 11.48
CA ASP A 70 -11.11 10.28 11.86
C ASP A 70 -11.55 9.19 12.84
N SER A 71 -10.73 8.98 13.89
CA SER A 71 -10.95 8.00 14.95
C SER A 71 -11.02 6.53 14.48
N GLY A 72 -10.40 6.20 13.36
CA GLY A 72 -10.44 4.85 12.79
C GLY A 72 -11.80 4.51 12.16
N LYS A 73 -12.52 5.51 11.65
CA LYS A 73 -13.90 5.37 11.16
C LYS A 73 -14.05 5.76 9.69
N MET A 74 -15.11 5.26 9.08
CA MET A 74 -15.54 5.63 7.72
C MET A 74 -17.05 5.89 7.70
N TRP A 75 -17.52 6.65 6.71
CA TRP A 75 -18.93 7.01 6.57
C TRP A 75 -19.79 5.80 6.16
N GLY A 76 -20.91 5.59 6.84
CA GLY A 76 -21.90 4.57 6.52
C GLY A 76 -23.08 5.10 5.69
N THR A 77 -24.04 4.23 5.40
CA THR A 77 -25.25 4.57 4.61
C THR A 77 -26.18 5.55 5.33
N ASP A 78 -26.09 5.64 6.65
CA ASP A 78 -26.80 6.60 7.50
C ASP A 78 -26.14 8.00 7.55
N GLY A 79 -25.04 8.18 6.81
CA GLY A 79 -24.27 9.43 6.83
C GLY A 79 -23.61 9.69 8.18
N GLN A 80 -23.26 8.65 8.94
CA GLN A 80 -22.50 8.74 10.20
C GLN A 80 -21.19 7.96 10.11
N LEU A 81 -20.27 8.24 11.03
CA LEU A 81 -18.98 7.54 11.14
C LEU A 81 -19.10 6.24 11.93
N HIS A 82 -18.60 5.15 11.36
CA HIS A 82 -18.59 3.82 11.96
C HIS A 82 -17.19 3.22 11.96
N ASP A 83 -16.91 2.34 12.92
CA ASP A 83 -15.70 1.52 12.87
C ASP A 83 -15.69 0.69 11.59
N ALA A 84 -14.54 0.62 10.93
CA ALA A 84 -14.40 -0.05 9.63
C ALA A 84 -13.38 -1.18 9.68
N LYS A 85 -13.67 -2.25 8.95
CA LYS A 85 -12.67 -3.24 8.54
C LYS A 85 -12.06 -2.78 7.23
N ALA A 86 -10.92 -2.08 7.29
CA ALA A 86 -10.17 -1.70 6.11
C ALA A 86 -9.50 -2.94 5.48
N VAL A 87 -9.97 -3.35 4.30
CA VAL A 87 -9.45 -4.53 3.60
C VAL A 87 -8.35 -4.09 2.64
N ILE A 88 -7.10 -4.43 2.97
CA ILE A 88 -5.94 -4.32 2.08
C ILE A 88 -5.48 -5.76 1.81
N PRO A 89 -5.74 -6.33 0.62
CA PRO A 89 -5.53 -7.75 0.39
C PRO A 89 -4.07 -8.20 0.50
N ASP A 90 -3.13 -7.40 -0.01
CA ASP A 90 -1.73 -7.75 -0.04
C ASP A 90 -1.00 -7.36 1.25
N ARG A 91 -0.17 -8.27 1.74
CA ARG A 91 0.52 -8.15 3.04
C ARG A 91 1.75 -7.24 3.03
N CYS A 92 2.28 -6.84 1.86
CA CYS A 92 3.53 -6.10 1.78
C CYS A 92 3.45 -4.76 2.52
N TYR A 93 2.30 -4.07 2.43
CA TYR A 93 2.11 -2.74 3.01
C TYR A 93 0.89 -2.63 3.93
N ALA A 94 0.01 -3.63 4.00
CA ALA A 94 -1.15 -3.59 4.88
C ALA A 94 -0.78 -3.48 6.37
N THR A 95 0.31 -4.15 6.76
CA THR A 95 0.70 -4.36 8.17
C THR A 95 1.19 -3.10 8.86
N ILE A 96 1.73 -2.13 8.12
CA ILE A 96 2.14 -0.84 8.70
C ILE A 96 0.92 -0.02 9.16
N TYR A 97 -0.19 -0.05 8.42
CA TYR A 97 -1.41 0.63 8.83
C TYR A 97 -2.00 0.00 10.09
N GLN A 98 -1.95 -1.32 10.20
CA GLN A 98 -2.37 -2.05 11.39
C GLN A 98 -1.55 -1.60 12.62
N ALA A 99 -0.24 -1.44 12.48
CA ALA A 99 0.61 -0.94 13.56
C ALA A 99 0.23 0.48 14.02
N VAL A 100 -0.11 1.39 13.09
CA VAL A 100 -0.59 2.74 13.43
C VAL A 100 -1.95 2.69 14.13
N ILE A 101 -2.87 1.85 13.65
CA ILE A 101 -4.20 1.66 14.27
C ILE A 101 -4.05 1.15 15.71
N GLU A 102 -3.20 0.14 15.93
CA GLU A 102 -2.94 -0.40 17.27
C GLU A 102 -2.30 0.62 18.21
N ASP A 103 -1.36 1.41 17.70
CA ASP A 103 -0.74 2.49 18.44
C ASP A 103 -1.76 3.56 18.85
N CYS A 104 -2.61 4.03 17.93
CA CYS A 104 -3.67 4.99 18.25
C CYS A 104 -4.69 4.44 19.26
N LYS A 105 -5.05 3.14 19.16
CA LYS A 105 -5.93 2.50 20.16
C LYS A 105 -5.29 2.46 21.55
N LYS A 106 -3.98 2.26 21.63
CA LYS A 106 -3.24 2.16 22.89
C LYS A 106 -2.94 3.52 23.51
N ASN A 107 -2.53 4.49 22.68
CA ASN A 107 -1.91 5.75 23.11
C ASN A 107 -2.76 6.99 22.80
N GLY A 108 -3.94 6.81 22.19
CA GLY A 108 -4.80 7.91 21.73
C GLY A 108 -4.33 8.53 20.41
N ALA A 109 -5.07 9.54 19.95
CA ALA A 109 -4.71 10.31 18.77
C ALA A 109 -3.32 10.96 18.90
N PHE A 110 -2.68 11.27 17.76
CA PHE A 110 -1.47 12.08 17.77
C PHE A 110 -1.78 13.51 18.22
N ASP A 111 -0.85 14.13 18.95
CA ASP A 111 -0.90 15.55 19.30
C ASP A 111 -0.01 16.35 18.33
N PRO A 112 -0.59 17.12 17.38
CA PRO A 112 0.19 17.89 16.41
C PRO A 112 1.06 18.98 17.04
N THR A 113 0.81 19.39 18.29
CA THR A 113 1.56 20.46 18.96
C THR A 113 2.88 19.97 19.54
N THR A 114 3.01 18.67 19.79
CA THR A 114 4.20 18.06 20.42
C THR A 114 4.83 16.94 19.62
N MET A 115 4.16 16.41 18.59
CA MET A 115 4.69 15.28 17.82
C MET A 115 5.95 15.65 17.03
N GLY A 116 6.85 14.68 16.88
CA GLY A 116 7.97 14.77 15.97
C GLY A 116 7.54 14.64 14.50
N SER A 117 8.53 14.61 13.62
CA SER A 117 8.37 14.56 12.17
C SER A 117 8.99 13.30 11.56
N VAL A 118 8.36 12.81 10.48
CA VAL A 118 8.83 11.64 9.73
C VAL A 118 9.02 12.01 8.26
N PRO A 119 10.17 12.58 7.87
CA PRO A 119 10.50 12.80 6.46
C PRO A 119 10.83 11.49 5.75
N ASN A 120 10.60 11.42 4.44
CA ASN A 120 10.86 10.24 3.61
C ASN A 120 11.99 10.43 2.60
N VAL A 121 12.81 9.40 2.41
CA VAL A 121 13.74 9.22 1.30
C VAL A 121 13.33 7.96 0.52
N GLY A 122 12.68 8.16 -0.63
CA GLY A 122 12.07 7.07 -1.43
C GLY A 122 12.88 6.65 -2.66
N LEU A 123 12.88 5.36 -2.97
CA LEU A 123 13.50 4.77 -4.16
C LEU A 123 12.53 4.75 -5.34
N MET A 124 12.48 5.82 -6.12
CA MET A 124 11.53 5.94 -7.24
C MET A 124 12.18 6.04 -8.63
N ALA A 125 13.49 6.27 -8.70
CA ALA A 125 14.16 6.59 -9.96
C ALA A 125 14.09 5.42 -10.97
N GLN A 126 13.86 5.76 -12.24
CA GLN A 126 13.78 4.82 -13.36
C GLN A 126 12.65 3.78 -13.25
N LYS A 127 11.50 4.17 -12.66
CA LYS A 127 10.32 3.32 -12.43
C LYS A 127 10.69 2.11 -11.59
N ALA A 128 11.31 2.36 -10.45
CA ALA A 128 11.72 1.30 -9.53
C ALA A 128 10.50 0.51 -9.03
N GLU A 129 10.72 -0.78 -8.79
CA GLU A 129 9.79 -1.66 -8.10
C GLU A 129 8.42 -1.77 -8.81
N GLU A 130 7.31 -1.67 -8.08
CA GLU A 130 5.95 -1.80 -8.59
C GLU A 130 5.60 -0.77 -9.68
N TYR A 131 6.14 0.45 -9.61
CA TYR A 131 5.86 1.51 -10.61
C TYR A 131 6.33 1.14 -12.02
N GLY A 132 7.28 0.20 -12.13
CA GLY A 132 7.77 -0.32 -13.40
C GLY A 132 7.08 -1.60 -13.86
N SER A 133 6.10 -2.14 -13.13
CA SER A 133 5.60 -3.51 -13.33
C SER A 133 4.42 -3.65 -14.29
N HIS A 134 3.83 -2.54 -14.74
CA HIS A 134 2.55 -2.56 -15.48
C HIS A 134 2.58 -3.41 -16.77
N ASP A 135 3.65 -3.28 -17.56
CA ASP A 135 3.87 -4.06 -18.79
C ASP A 135 4.33 -5.51 -18.53
N LYS A 136 4.51 -5.87 -17.26
CA LYS A 136 4.96 -7.17 -16.77
C LYS A 136 3.96 -7.78 -15.79
N THR A 137 2.70 -7.35 -15.85
CA THR A 137 1.61 -7.86 -15.03
C THR A 137 0.59 -8.54 -15.92
N PHE A 138 0.27 -9.80 -15.62
CA PHE A 138 -0.58 -10.64 -16.46
C PHE A 138 -1.66 -11.33 -15.63
N HIS A 139 -2.89 -11.30 -16.14
CA HIS A 139 -3.97 -12.13 -15.63
C HIS A 139 -3.87 -13.52 -16.28
N ILE A 140 -3.62 -14.54 -15.45
CA ILE A 140 -3.35 -15.90 -15.89
C ILE A 140 -4.65 -16.54 -16.43
N GLN A 141 -4.60 -17.04 -17.66
CA GLN A 141 -5.78 -17.60 -18.34
C GLN A 141 -5.97 -19.11 -18.08
N THR A 142 -4.89 -19.82 -17.79
CA THR A 142 -4.89 -21.28 -17.58
C THR A 142 -3.89 -21.67 -16.52
N ASN A 143 -4.18 -22.73 -15.76
CA ASN A 143 -3.25 -23.29 -14.77
C ASN A 143 -1.91 -23.68 -15.42
N GLY A 144 -0.83 -23.51 -14.68
CA GLY A 144 0.50 -23.86 -15.18
C GLY A 144 1.61 -23.26 -14.34
N VAL A 145 2.71 -22.91 -15.01
CA VAL A 145 3.91 -22.39 -14.37
C VAL A 145 4.44 -21.21 -15.17
N VAL A 146 4.63 -20.06 -14.51
CA VAL A 146 5.35 -18.92 -15.08
C VAL A 146 6.84 -19.10 -14.80
N ARG A 147 7.65 -19.02 -15.85
CA ARG A 147 9.12 -19.12 -15.80
C ARG A 147 9.76 -17.86 -16.34
N VAL A 148 10.79 -17.37 -15.66
CA VAL A 148 11.64 -16.28 -16.12
C VAL A 148 13.03 -16.85 -16.39
N THR A 149 13.49 -16.75 -17.63
CA THR A 149 14.80 -17.23 -18.07
C THR A 149 15.66 -16.09 -18.59
N ASP A 150 16.98 -16.22 -18.49
CA ASP A 150 17.90 -15.31 -19.18
C ASP A 150 18.02 -15.65 -20.69
N SER A 151 18.83 -14.87 -21.40
CA SER A 151 19.07 -15.06 -22.84
C SER A 151 19.84 -16.35 -23.20
N GLN A 152 20.42 -17.03 -22.20
CA GLN A 152 21.12 -18.30 -22.37
C GLN A 152 20.20 -19.50 -22.04
N GLY A 153 18.97 -19.24 -21.60
CA GLY A 153 18.00 -20.25 -21.20
C GLY A 153 18.15 -20.71 -19.75
N ASN A 154 18.97 -20.05 -18.93
CA ASN A 154 19.06 -20.37 -17.51
C ASN A 154 17.78 -19.92 -16.81
N LEU A 155 17.19 -20.79 -16.01
CA LEU A 155 16.01 -20.49 -15.20
C LEU A 155 16.40 -19.59 -14.03
N LEU A 156 15.79 -18.41 -13.93
CA LEU A 156 16.02 -17.44 -12.86
C LEU A 156 14.95 -17.51 -11.78
N MET A 157 13.68 -17.60 -12.18
CA MET A 157 12.52 -17.65 -11.28
C MET A 157 11.43 -18.55 -11.86
N GLU A 158 10.70 -19.23 -10.99
CA GLU A 158 9.58 -20.11 -11.34
C GLU A 158 8.44 -19.93 -10.33
N GLN A 159 7.19 -19.89 -10.81
CA GLN A 159 6.00 -19.78 -9.97
C GLN A 159 4.87 -20.64 -10.54
N ASN A 160 4.32 -21.55 -9.73
CA ASN A 160 3.07 -22.24 -10.06
C ASN A 160 1.91 -21.23 -9.98
N VAL A 161 1.03 -21.26 -10.98
CA VAL A 161 -0.11 -20.35 -11.10
C VAL A 161 -1.38 -21.09 -11.51
N GLU A 162 -2.52 -20.56 -11.11
CA GLU A 162 -3.85 -21.01 -11.50
C GLU A 162 -4.55 -19.98 -12.40
N ALA A 163 -5.54 -20.43 -13.17
CA ALA A 163 -6.39 -19.55 -13.95
C ALA A 163 -7.12 -18.56 -13.02
N GLY A 164 -7.03 -17.28 -13.31
CA GLY A 164 -7.55 -16.20 -12.45
C GLY A 164 -6.47 -15.49 -11.64
N ASP A 165 -5.28 -16.08 -11.49
CA ASP A 165 -4.18 -15.43 -10.77
C ASP A 165 -3.70 -14.16 -11.48
N ILE A 166 -3.16 -13.22 -10.69
CA ILE A 166 -2.41 -12.08 -11.21
C ILE A 166 -0.92 -12.32 -10.92
N TRP A 167 -0.16 -12.61 -11.97
CA TRP A 167 1.30 -12.69 -11.88
C TRP A 167 1.93 -11.35 -12.26
N ARG A 168 2.98 -10.93 -11.55
CA ARG A 168 3.72 -9.70 -11.84
C ARG A 168 5.22 -9.85 -11.65
N MET A 169 6.00 -9.05 -12.37
CA MET A 169 7.45 -8.92 -12.17
C MET A 169 7.89 -7.46 -12.07
N CYS A 170 8.71 -7.17 -11.07
CA CYS A 170 9.25 -5.84 -10.78
C CYS A 170 10.76 -5.78 -11.10
N GLN A 171 11.28 -4.55 -11.24
CA GLN A 171 12.70 -4.32 -11.46
C GLN A 171 13.17 -3.12 -10.64
N ALA A 172 14.34 -3.21 -10.03
CA ALA A 172 15.03 -2.08 -9.39
C ALA A 172 16.48 -2.07 -9.86
N LYS A 173 16.91 -0.97 -10.46
CA LYS A 173 18.25 -0.84 -11.06
C LYS A 173 19.26 -0.41 -10.01
N ASP A 174 20.50 -0.84 -10.17
CA ASP A 174 21.55 -0.65 -9.18
C ASP A 174 21.93 0.83 -8.97
N ALA A 175 22.06 1.62 -10.04
CA ALA A 175 22.38 3.05 -9.93
C ALA A 175 21.34 3.84 -9.12
N PRO A 176 20.02 3.69 -9.34
CA PRO A 176 18.99 4.22 -8.44
C PRO A 176 19.17 3.85 -6.96
N ILE A 177 19.56 2.60 -6.67
CA ILE A 177 19.75 2.12 -5.28
C ILE A 177 20.95 2.80 -4.63
N GLN A 178 22.06 2.98 -5.36
CA GLN A 178 23.23 3.71 -4.87
C GLN A 178 22.89 5.17 -4.55
N ASP A 179 22.17 5.85 -5.44
CA ASP A 179 21.76 7.25 -5.23
C ASP A 179 20.80 7.40 -4.05
N TRP A 180 19.88 6.44 -3.89
CA TRP A 180 18.97 6.38 -2.75
C TRP A 180 19.70 6.24 -1.41
N VAL A 181 20.69 5.33 -1.30
CA VAL A 181 21.52 5.17 -0.09
C VAL A 181 22.32 6.45 0.18
N LYS A 182 22.94 7.03 -0.86
CA LYS A 182 23.67 8.30 -0.75
C LYS A 182 22.77 9.42 -0.22
N LEU A 183 21.55 9.53 -0.75
CA LEU A 183 20.59 10.54 -0.31
C LEU A 183 20.18 10.33 1.16
N ALA A 184 19.96 9.09 1.58
CA ALA A 184 19.63 8.76 2.96
C ALA A 184 20.75 9.21 3.94
N VAL A 185 22.01 8.88 3.64
CA VAL A 185 23.17 9.30 4.45
C VAL A 185 23.29 10.83 4.50
N ASN A 186 23.12 11.50 3.36
CA ASN A 186 23.17 12.96 3.28
C ASN A 186 22.08 13.61 4.14
N ARG A 187 20.84 13.10 4.10
CA ARG A 187 19.73 13.63 4.90
C ARG A 187 19.92 13.37 6.38
N ALA A 188 20.36 12.17 6.77
CA ALA A 188 20.67 11.84 8.16
C ALA A 188 21.75 12.76 8.73
N ARG A 189 22.84 12.98 7.99
CA ARG A 189 23.95 13.86 8.40
C ARG A 189 23.52 15.33 8.48
N ALA A 190 22.80 15.82 7.47
CA ALA A 190 22.40 17.23 7.42
C ALA A 190 21.43 17.62 8.54
N SER A 191 20.63 16.66 9.02
CA SER A 191 19.60 16.90 10.06
C SER A 191 19.97 16.34 11.43
N ASN A 192 21.10 15.63 11.55
CA ASN A 192 21.46 14.86 12.74
C ASN A 192 20.30 14.01 13.30
N THR A 193 19.54 13.38 12.38
CA THR A 193 18.32 12.63 12.69
C THR A 193 18.51 11.16 12.32
N PRO A 194 18.10 10.20 13.17
CA PRO A 194 18.16 8.78 12.85
C PRO A 194 17.42 8.44 11.56
N ALA A 195 18.01 7.56 10.75
CA ALA A 195 17.41 7.08 9.51
C ALA A 195 17.20 5.57 9.56
N ILE A 196 16.00 5.13 9.22
CA ILE A 196 15.64 3.72 9.24
C ILE A 196 15.31 3.31 7.81
N PHE A 197 16.01 2.29 7.30
CA PHE A 197 15.64 1.58 6.09
C PHE A 197 14.55 0.55 6.41
N TRP A 198 13.40 0.65 5.73
CA TRP A 198 12.23 -0.18 6.00
C TRP A 198 12.23 -1.37 5.03
N LEU A 199 12.95 -2.43 5.41
CA LEU A 199 13.20 -3.59 4.56
C LEU A 199 12.93 -4.88 5.34
N ASP A 200 12.04 -5.71 4.81
CA ASP A 200 11.67 -6.98 5.43
C ASP A 200 12.55 -8.13 4.93
N SER A 201 13.48 -8.63 5.77
CA SER A 201 14.34 -9.76 5.38
C SER A 201 13.60 -11.07 5.07
N SER A 202 12.29 -11.15 5.32
CA SER A 202 11.46 -12.29 4.89
C SER A 202 10.94 -12.15 3.45
N ARG A 203 11.04 -10.96 2.84
CA ARG A 203 10.73 -10.72 1.43
C ARG A 203 11.99 -10.89 0.60
N ALA A 204 11.95 -11.76 -0.41
CA ALA A 204 13.11 -12.03 -1.26
C ALA A 204 13.67 -10.77 -1.94
N HIS A 205 12.80 -9.84 -2.36
CA HIS A 205 13.20 -8.54 -2.90
C HIS A 205 13.98 -7.70 -1.88
N ASP A 206 13.38 -7.44 -0.72
CA ASP A 206 13.97 -6.62 0.34
C ASP A 206 15.27 -7.24 0.87
N SER A 207 15.39 -8.58 0.94
CA SER A 207 16.65 -9.25 1.32
C SER A 207 17.81 -8.87 0.39
N VAL A 208 17.58 -8.82 -0.92
CA VAL A 208 18.59 -8.34 -1.89
C VAL A 208 18.84 -6.84 -1.72
N MET A 209 17.81 -6.04 -1.39
CA MET A 209 17.99 -4.62 -1.09
C MET A 209 18.84 -4.40 0.17
N ILE A 210 18.65 -5.20 1.22
CA ILE A 210 19.43 -5.14 2.46
C ILE A 210 20.92 -5.39 2.17
N GLU A 211 21.24 -6.37 1.33
CA GLU A 211 22.63 -6.62 0.90
C GLU A 211 23.23 -5.40 0.20
N LYS A 212 22.48 -4.79 -0.73
CA LYS A 212 22.92 -3.58 -1.45
C LYS A 212 23.08 -2.39 -0.53
N VAL A 213 22.13 -2.14 0.37
CA VAL A 213 22.19 -1.06 1.36
C VAL A 213 23.42 -1.23 2.24
N ARG A 214 23.65 -2.44 2.80
CA ARG A 214 24.84 -2.71 3.63
C ARG A 214 26.14 -2.47 2.88
N ARG A 215 26.21 -2.89 1.62
CA ARG A 215 27.37 -2.65 0.77
C ARG A 215 27.62 -1.15 0.57
N TYR A 216 26.61 -0.42 0.12
CA TYR A 216 26.76 0.99 -0.27
C TYR A 216 26.86 1.94 0.92
N LEU A 217 26.35 1.57 2.11
CA LEU A 217 26.68 2.29 3.34
C LEU A 217 28.18 2.25 3.65
N GLY A 218 28.90 1.22 3.21
CA GLY A 218 30.36 1.12 3.33
C GLY A 218 31.13 2.12 2.46
N ASP A 219 30.50 2.70 1.44
CA ASP A 219 31.09 3.70 0.55
C ASP A 219 30.93 5.13 1.10
N HIS A 220 30.34 5.29 2.28
CA HIS A 220 30.05 6.58 2.91
C HIS A 220 30.58 6.66 4.34
N ASP A 221 30.99 7.85 4.77
CA ASP A 221 31.24 8.10 6.18
C ASP A 221 29.91 8.10 6.94
N THR A 222 29.71 7.12 7.82
CA THR A 222 28.54 6.98 8.68
C THR A 222 28.85 7.24 10.15
N SER A 223 30.06 7.71 10.46
CA SER A 223 30.49 8.03 11.83
C SER A 223 29.56 9.07 12.45
N GLY A 224 29.03 8.76 13.64
CA GLY A 224 28.11 9.64 14.36
C GLY A 224 26.68 9.67 13.83
N LEU A 225 26.34 8.85 12.82
CA LEU A 225 24.97 8.69 12.33
C LEU A 225 24.31 7.46 12.96
N ASP A 226 23.02 7.58 13.28
CA ASP A 226 22.16 6.44 13.66
C ASP A 226 21.40 5.96 12.41
N ILE A 227 21.92 4.91 11.77
CA ILE A 227 21.31 4.30 10.58
C ILE A 227 21.00 2.84 10.88
N GLN A 228 19.73 2.48 10.73
CA GLN A 228 19.22 1.14 11.04
C GLN A 228 18.50 0.54 9.84
N ILE A 229 18.40 -0.80 9.83
CA ILE A 229 17.58 -1.55 8.87
C ILE A 229 16.60 -2.38 9.70
N LEU A 230 15.30 -2.12 9.54
CA LEU A 230 14.24 -2.78 10.29
C LEU A 230 13.12 -3.23 9.33
N SER A 231 12.38 -4.27 9.73
CA SER A 231 11.15 -4.64 9.01
C SER A 231 10.18 -3.45 9.00
N PRO A 232 9.30 -3.30 7.99
CA PRO A 232 8.35 -2.18 7.93
C PRO A 232 7.51 -2.02 9.20
N VAL A 233 7.11 -3.13 9.84
CA VAL A 233 6.33 -3.10 11.08
C VAL A 233 7.17 -2.62 12.27
N ASP A 234 8.40 -3.09 12.41
CA ASP A 234 9.28 -2.68 13.52
C ASP A 234 9.74 -1.24 13.34
N ALA A 235 10.06 -0.85 12.10
CA ALA A 235 10.39 0.52 11.72
C ALA A 235 9.23 1.48 12.04
N MET A 236 7.99 1.10 11.68
CA MET A 236 6.79 1.87 12.01
C MET A 236 6.64 2.01 13.53
N LYS A 237 6.71 0.93 14.31
CA LYS A 237 6.56 0.98 15.77
C LYS A 237 7.58 1.91 16.43
N LEU A 238 8.87 1.77 16.08
CA LEU A 238 9.92 2.65 16.61
C LEU A 238 9.71 4.11 16.19
N THR A 239 9.29 4.32 14.95
CA THR A 239 8.98 5.66 14.43
C THR A 239 7.82 6.31 15.19
N LEU A 240 6.74 5.56 15.48
CA LEU A 240 5.59 6.06 16.24
C LEU A 240 5.97 6.40 17.69
N GLU A 241 6.76 5.54 18.35
CA GLU A 241 7.27 5.80 19.69
C GLU A 241 8.07 7.11 19.74
N ARG A 242 9.00 7.29 18.80
CA ARG A 242 9.81 8.51 18.69
C ARG A 242 8.96 9.74 18.37
N THR A 243 8.01 9.61 17.44
CA THR A 243 7.09 10.68 17.03
C THR A 243 6.28 11.18 18.22
N ARG A 244 5.73 10.28 19.05
CA ARG A 244 5.00 10.66 20.27
C ARG A 244 5.88 11.31 21.33
N ALA A 245 7.18 11.00 21.34
CA ALA A 245 8.16 11.64 22.21
C ALA A 245 8.70 12.97 21.65
N GLY A 246 8.12 13.52 20.58
CA GLY A 246 8.57 14.77 19.94
C GLY A 246 9.90 14.64 19.19
N LYS A 247 10.28 13.42 18.77
CA LYS A 247 11.54 13.15 18.09
C LYS A 247 11.32 12.78 16.64
N ASP A 248 12.21 13.27 15.78
CA ASP A 248 12.16 13.03 14.35
C ASP A 248 12.80 11.69 13.97
N THR A 249 12.34 11.09 12.87
CA THR A 249 12.90 9.83 12.32
C THR A 249 12.79 9.86 10.81
N ILE A 250 13.89 9.70 10.08
CA ILE A 250 13.85 9.61 8.61
C ILE A 250 13.42 8.19 8.23
N SER A 251 12.34 8.05 7.46
CA SER A 251 12.00 6.79 6.79
C SER A 251 12.74 6.71 5.46
N VAL A 252 13.40 5.59 5.21
CA VAL A 252 14.11 5.31 3.96
C VAL A 252 13.47 4.08 3.34
N THR A 253 12.64 4.29 2.32
CA THR A 253 11.72 3.27 1.78
C THR A 253 11.91 3.05 0.29
N GLY A 254 11.33 1.96 -0.22
CA GLY A 254 10.89 1.88 -1.62
C GLY A 254 10.07 3.09 -2.03
#